data_AF-A0AAP1BUE2-F1
#
_entry.id   AF-A0AAP1BUE2-F1
#
_cell.length_a   1.000
_cell.length_b   1.000
_cell.length_c   1.000
_cell.angle_alpha   90.00
_cell.angle_beta   90.00
_cell.angle_gamma   90.00
#
_symmetry.space_group_name_H-M   'P 1'
#
loop_
_entity.id
_entity.type
_entity.pdbx_description
1 polymer ?
#
loop_
_entity_poly.entity_id
_entity_poly.type
_entity_poly.pdbx_seq_one_letter_code
_entity_poly.pdbx_strand_id
1 'polypeptide(L)'
;MKISEHLDTTLKLEKSLNNLNRDNLSKSLIDNLFEYSKSLNEIEFSELFEHKRPGLIYKEYKNSIQRLKFLIHYKKDVLGFNKISNLIDKESAKEKSEYDFHYKQLREISSEERELNSKLESWAYKYANDSIEIKQLNDEYEIVKKKYNNEQNISSSLYQKWESKKRGLSYLLNINPIEITNQINEIENQLLRLDHFEKYSEKLLKEERLVYFIHKIFVELKLIKHIGYVEFSNQLLESKIMTLEKEQKKDRNIAYAINCIANEFILPESATNWKKDMVDYFEIKDFEKKINPSEENKNEIDKEIDDIISLAKMNSF
;
A
#
# COMPACT_ATOMS: atom_id res chain seq x y z
N MET A 1 1.59 -1.06 -8.71
CA MET A 1 2.48 -0.34 -7.77
C MET A 1 3.76 -1.14 -7.60
N LYS A 2 4.91 -0.45 -7.58
CA LYS A 2 6.22 -1.11 -7.42
C LYS A 2 6.35 -1.71 -6.02
N ILE A 3 6.95 -2.90 -5.89
CA ILE A 3 7.11 -3.55 -4.58
C ILE A 3 7.95 -2.72 -3.60
N SER A 4 8.93 -1.94 -4.09
CA SER A 4 9.74 -1.03 -3.28
C SER A 4 8.93 0.14 -2.73
N GLU A 5 8.08 0.76 -3.56
CA GLU A 5 7.17 1.82 -3.13
C GLU A 5 6.14 1.28 -2.12
N HIS A 6 5.67 0.05 -2.35
CA HIS A 6 4.75 -0.60 -1.44
C HIS A 6 5.44 -0.94 -0.11
N LEU A 7 6.70 -1.39 -0.12
CA LEU A 7 7.52 -1.61 1.08
C LEU A 7 7.63 -0.33 1.91
N ASP A 8 7.95 0.81 1.29
CA ASP A 8 8.01 2.09 1.99
C ASP A 8 6.68 2.45 2.65
N THR A 9 5.57 2.20 1.96
CA THR A 9 4.22 2.44 2.47
C THR A 9 3.90 1.50 3.64
N THR A 10 4.22 0.20 3.51
CA THR A 10 4.09 -0.81 4.58
C THR A 10 4.88 -0.39 5.83
N LEU A 11 6.14 0.04 5.68
CA LEU A 11 7.00 0.46 6.79
C LEU A 11 6.47 1.74 7.49
N LYS A 12 5.96 2.71 6.73
CA LYS A 12 5.33 3.92 7.30
C LYS A 12 4.09 3.58 8.12
N LEU A 13 3.24 2.70 7.60
CA LEU A 13 2.04 2.23 8.31
C LEU A 13 2.40 1.39 9.53
N GLU A 14 3.39 0.52 9.42
CA GLU A 14 3.93 -0.27 10.54
C GLU A 14 4.32 0.66 11.69
N LYS A 15 5.13 1.69 11.41
CA LYS A 15 5.55 2.67 12.42
C LYS A 15 4.35 3.42 13.04
N SER A 16 3.37 3.78 12.21
CA SER A 16 2.19 4.53 12.66
C SER A 16 1.29 3.68 13.56
N LEU A 17 1.06 2.41 13.20
CA LEU A 17 0.28 1.47 13.99
C LEU A 17 1.02 0.99 15.24
N ASN A 18 2.35 0.89 15.22
CA ASN A 18 3.12 0.52 16.40
C ASN A 18 2.97 1.57 17.50
N ASN A 19 2.97 2.85 17.12
CA ASN A 19 2.75 3.98 18.02
C ASN A 19 1.27 4.20 18.38
N LEU A 20 0.33 3.50 17.72
CA LEU A 20 -1.10 3.68 17.95
C LEU A 20 -1.50 3.21 19.34
N ASN A 21 -2.06 4.11 20.14
CA ASN A 21 -2.72 3.85 21.41
C ASN A 21 -4.18 4.31 21.33
N ARG A 22 -4.91 4.25 22.45
CA ARG A 22 -6.34 4.58 22.47
C ARG A 22 -6.66 6.05 22.23
N ASP A 23 -5.67 6.94 22.34
CA ASP A 23 -5.87 8.40 22.41
C ASP A 23 -5.29 9.14 21.20
N ASN A 24 -4.43 8.49 20.41
CA ASN A 24 -3.75 9.09 19.26
C ASN A 24 -4.23 8.57 17.90
N LEU A 25 -5.39 7.91 17.85
CA LEU A 25 -6.05 7.59 16.58
C LEU A 25 -6.30 8.89 15.80
N SER A 26 -5.89 8.91 14.53
CA SER A 26 -6.00 10.09 13.66
C SER A 26 -6.71 9.74 12.35
N LYS A 27 -7.35 10.74 11.74
CA LYS A 27 -7.99 10.60 10.42
C LYS A 27 -7.00 10.14 9.36
N SER A 28 -5.81 10.75 9.32
CA SER A 28 -4.76 10.41 8.36
C SER A 28 -4.34 8.93 8.45
N LEU A 29 -4.29 8.34 9.64
CA LEU A 29 -3.96 6.92 9.76
C LEU A 29 -5.04 6.03 9.13
N ILE A 30 -6.32 6.35 9.33
CA ILE A 30 -7.43 5.60 8.71
C ILE A 30 -7.42 5.78 7.18
N ASP A 31 -7.18 7.00 6.71
CA ASP A 31 -7.06 7.27 5.27
C ASP A 31 -5.91 6.45 4.65
N ASN A 32 -4.73 6.43 5.29
CA ASN A 32 -3.60 5.64 4.83
C ASN A 32 -3.90 4.13 4.82
N LEU A 33 -4.70 3.63 5.77
CA LEU A 33 -5.12 2.22 5.78
C LEU A 33 -6.08 1.90 4.63
N PHE A 34 -6.97 2.84 4.25
CA PHE A 34 -7.81 2.66 3.06
C PHE A 34 -6.99 2.65 1.77
N GLU A 35 -6.05 3.57 1.63
CA GLU A 35 -5.17 3.63 0.47
C GLU A 35 -4.33 2.35 0.36
N TYR A 36 -3.79 1.90 1.49
CA TYR A 36 -3.03 0.64 1.55
C TYR A 36 -3.86 -0.57 1.17
N SER A 37 -5.10 -0.68 1.66
CA SER A 37 -6.00 -1.77 1.28
C SER A 37 -6.24 -1.83 -0.23
N LYS A 38 -6.35 -0.67 -0.88
CA LYS A 38 -6.47 -0.60 -2.34
C LYS A 38 -5.18 -1.04 -3.04
N SER A 39 -4.02 -0.58 -2.55
CA SER A 39 -2.73 -0.89 -3.18
C SER A 39 -2.35 -2.36 -3.10
N LEU A 40 -2.88 -3.13 -2.14
CA LEU A 40 -2.62 -4.57 -2.01
C LEU A 40 -3.00 -5.37 -3.28
N ASN A 41 -4.01 -4.92 -4.02
CA ASN A 41 -4.44 -5.61 -5.25
C ASN A 41 -3.62 -5.22 -6.48
N GLU A 42 -2.76 -4.21 -6.37
CA GLU A 42 -2.03 -3.60 -7.48
C GLU A 42 -0.53 -3.94 -7.45
N ILE A 43 -0.10 -4.85 -6.58
CA ILE A 43 1.32 -5.16 -6.38
C ILE A 43 1.84 -6.02 -7.53
N GLU A 44 2.91 -5.55 -8.17
CA GLU A 44 3.61 -6.30 -9.21
C GLU A 44 4.92 -6.87 -8.66
N PHE A 45 4.98 -8.20 -8.51
CA PHE A 45 6.18 -8.89 -8.03
C PHE A 45 7.27 -9.06 -9.09
N SER A 46 6.95 -8.86 -10.38
CA SER A 46 7.92 -8.94 -11.48
C SER A 46 9.06 -7.94 -11.33
N GLU A 47 8.78 -6.73 -10.86
CA GLU A 47 9.81 -5.69 -10.68
C GLU A 47 10.77 -5.99 -9.52
N LEU A 48 10.43 -6.90 -8.61
CA LEU A 48 11.32 -7.31 -7.51
C LEU A 48 12.68 -7.76 -8.05
N PHE A 49 12.69 -8.42 -9.21
CA PHE A 49 13.87 -9.00 -9.84
C PHE A 49 14.73 -7.98 -10.60
N GLU A 50 14.18 -6.81 -10.88
CA GLU A 50 14.93 -5.70 -11.47
C GLU A 50 15.79 -4.97 -10.43
N HIS A 51 15.53 -5.21 -9.14
CA HIS A 51 16.25 -4.56 -8.06
C HIS A 51 17.67 -5.13 -7.88
N LYS A 52 18.63 -4.28 -7.49
CA LYS A 52 20.03 -4.69 -7.27
C LYS A 52 20.20 -5.75 -6.17
N ARG A 53 19.29 -5.76 -5.19
CA ARG A 53 19.26 -6.71 -4.06
C ARG A 53 17.85 -7.25 -3.87
N PRO A 54 17.40 -8.15 -4.75
CA PRO A 54 16.01 -8.58 -4.81
C PRO A 54 15.64 -9.43 -3.58
N GLY A 55 16.53 -10.28 -3.06
CA GLY A 55 16.27 -11.06 -1.84
C GLY A 55 16.24 -10.21 -0.58
N LEU A 56 17.01 -9.11 -0.51
CA LEU A 56 16.91 -8.14 0.59
C LEU A 56 15.53 -7.49 0.61
N ILE A 57 15.07 -6.96 -0.54
CA ILE A 57 13.75 -6.32 -0.65
C ILE A 57 12.64 -7.34 -0.35
N TYR A 58 12.74 -8.55 -0.89
CA TYR A 58 11.81 -9.64 -0.60
C TYR A 58 11.72 -9.93 0.90
N LYS A 59 12.86 -10.11 1.56
CA LYS A 59 12.95 -10.43 2.99
C LYS A 59 12.42 -9.29 3.85
N GLU A 60 12.78 -8.05 3.54
CA GLU A 60 12.28 -6.88 4.25
C GLU A 60 10.77 -6.72 4.08
N TYR A 61 10.26 -6.91 2.85
CA TYR A 61 8.84 -6.83 2.54
C TYR A 61 8.03 -7.93 3.22
N LYS A 62 8.46 -9.19 3.11
CA LYS A 62 7.85 -10.33 3.81
C LYS A 62 7.79 -10.10 5.31
N ASN A 63 8.89 -9.64 5.92
CA ASN A 63 8.92 -9.36 7.35
C ASN A 63 8.02 -8.18 7.74
N SER A 64 8.05 -7.09 6.96
CA SER A 64 7.25 -5.89 7.26
C SER A 64 5.75 -6.16 7.10
N ILE A 65 5.34 -6.89 6.06
CA ILE A 65 3.92 -7.19 5.84
C ILE A 65 3.37 -8.10 6.94
N GLN A 66 4.15 -9.08 7.42
CA GLN A 66 3.80 -9.93 8.56
C GLN A 66 3.66 -9.12 9.86
N ARG A 67 4.61 -8.22 10.13
CA ARG A 67 4.53 -7.32 11.31
C ARG A 67 3.33 -6.40 11.21
N LEU A 68 3.06 -5.83 10.04
CA LEU A 68 1.91 -4.98 9.79
C LEU A 68 0.59 -5.73 10.02
N LYS A 69 0.47 -6.96 9.48
CA LYS A 69 -0.69 -7.83 9.70
C LYS A 69 -0.96 -8.04 11.19
N PHE A 70 0.08 -8.38 11.93
CA PHE A 70 -0.01 -8.57 13.37
C PHE A 70 -0.47 -7.29 14.08
N LEU A 71 0.09 -6.14 13.72
CA LEU A 71 -0.29 -4.85 14.28
C LEU A 71 -1.76 -4.51 13.99
N ILE A 72 -2.23 -4.69 12.75
CA ILE A 72 -3.64 -4.44 12.38
C ILE A 72 -4.57 -5.33 13.21
N HIS A 73 -4.26 -6.62 13.31
CA HIS A 73 -5.03 -7.56 14.12
C HIS A 73 -5.05 -7.17 15.60
N TYR A 74 -3.89 -6.84 16.17
CA TYR A 74 -3.76 -6.46 17.58
C TYR A 74 -4.45 -5.13 17.89
N LYS A 75 -4.46 -4.19 16.95
CA LYS A 75 -5.08 -2.87 17.11
C LYS A 75 -6.54 -2.83 16.67
N LYS A 76 -7.17 -3.97 16.35
CA LYS A 76 -8.56 -4.04 15.87
C LYS A 76 -9.56 -3.29 16.76
N ASP A 77 -9.38 -3.30 18.08
CA ASP A 77 -10.28 -2.63 19.02
C ASP A 77 -10.15 -1.10 18.95
N VAL A 78 -8.94 -0.60 18.64
CA VAL A 78 -8.68 0.83 18.42
C VAL A 78 -9.20 1.26 17.04
N LEU A 79 -9.16 0.35 16.06
CA LEU A 79 -9.74 0.52 14.73
C LEU A 79 -11.23 0.14 14.68
N GLY A 80 -11.88 -0.02 15.83
CA GLY A 80 -13.29 -0.41 15.93
C GLY A 80 -14.25 0.78 15.83
N PHE A 81 -15.51 0.46 15.53
CA PHE A 81 -16.61 1.42 15.35
C PHE A 81 -16.65 2.53 16.41
N ASN A 82 -16.58 2.16 17.69
CA ASN A 82 -16.68 3.13 18.80
C ASN A 82 -15.56 4.17 18.77
N LYS A 83 -14.31 3.74 18.49
CA LYS A 83 -13.16 4.64 18.48
C LYS A 83 -13.13 5.52 17.24
N ILE A 84 -13.58 4.99 16.12
CA ILE A 84 -13.76 5.78 14.89
C ILE A 84 -14.89 6.79 15.04
N SER A 85 -16.01 6.42 15.66
CA SER A 85 -17.09 7.36 15.97
C SER A 85 -16.58 8.51 16.85
N ASN A 86 -15.79 8.21 17.88
CA ASN A 86 -15.17 9.25 18.72
C ASN A 86 -14.20 10.14 17.93
N LEU A 87 -13.46 9.57 16.98
CA LEU A 87 -12.61 10.35 16.08
C LEU A 87 -13.44 11.29 15.21
N ILE A 88 -14.56 10.83 14.65
CA ILE A 88 -15.49 11.67 13.87
C ILE A 88 -16.03 12.83 14.73
N ASP A 89 -16.42 12.55 15.97
CA ASP A 89 -16.88 13.58 16.89
C ASP A 89 -15.76 14.58 17.24
N LYS A 90 -14.51 14.12 17.40
CA LYS A 90 -13.33 14.98 17.61
C LYS A 90 -13.04 15.87 16.40
N GLU A 91 -13.07 15.31 15.19
CA GLU A 91 -12.82 16.02 13.92
C GLU A 91 -13.94 17.00 13.54
N SER A 92 -15.12 16.87 14.14
CA SER A 92 -16.26 17.78 13.99
C SER A 92 -16.53 18.66 15.22
N ALA A 93 -15.66 18.58 16.24
CA ALA A 93 -15.86 19.25 17.53
C ALA A 93 -15.89 20.77 17.41
N LYS A 94 -15.13 21.35 16.46
CA LYS A 94 -15.10 22.79 16.24
C LYS A 94 -16.45 23.28 15.76
N GLU A 95 -16.99 22.71 14.68
CA GLU A 95 -18.31 23.07 14.15
C GLU A 95 -19.42 22.81 15.17
N LYS A 96 -19.31 21.71 15.93
CA LYS A 96 -20.24 21.42 17.03
C LYS A 96 -20.19 22.52 18.10
N SER A 97 -18.99 22.94 18.52
CA SER A 97 -18.83 23.99 19.53
C SER A 97 -19.36 25.35 19.04
N GLU A 98 -19.19 25.67 17.76
CA GLU A 98 -19.77 26.88 17.15
C GLU A 98 -21.31 26.84 17.22
N TYR A 99 -21.90 25.70 16.86
CA TYR A 99 -23.34 25.49 16.96
C TYR A 99 -23.85 25.54 18.42
N ASP A 100 -23.22 24.78 19.33
CA ASP A 100 -23.65 24.69 20.73
C ASP A 100 -23.59 26.06 21.43
N PHE A 101 -22.55 26.85 21.15
CA PHE A 101 -22.41 28.22 21.66
C PHE A 101 -23.55 29.12 21.18
N HIS A 102 -23.82 29.11 19.88
CA HIS A 102 -24.88 29.93 19.29
C HIS A 102 -26.28 29.47 19.72
N TYR A 103 -26.49 28.17 19.81
CA TYR A 103 -27.77 27.60 20.22
C TYR A 103 -28.12 27.97 21.66
N LYS A 104 -27.13 28.14 22.54
CA LYS A 104 -27.35 28.69 23.88
C LYS A 104 -27.88 30.13 23.83
N GLN A 105 -27.32 31.00 22.99
CA GLN A 105 -27.80 32.37 22.81
C GLN A 105 -29.23 32.41 22.26
N LEU A 106 -29.54 31.55 21.28
CA LEU A 106 -30.90 31.40 20.74
C LEU A 106 -31.92 31.03 21.83
N ARG A 107 -31.55 30.17 22.78
CA ARG A 107 -32.43 29.80 23.90
C ARG A 107 -32.74 30.97 24.83
N GLU A 108 -31.75 31.81 25.11
CA GLU A 108 -31.93 33.01 25.94
C GLU A 108 -32.92 33.97 25.27
N ILE A 109 -32.75 34.23 23.97
CA ILE A 109 -33.64 35.10 23.18
C ILE A 109 -35.04 34.50 23.05
N SER A 110 -35.15 33.18 22.90
CA SER A 110 -36.44 32.48 22.89
C SER A 110 -37.19 32.60 24.21
N SER A 111 -36.47 32.61 25.34
CA SER A 111 -37.07 32.81 26.67
C SER A 111 -37.61 34.23 26.79
N GLU A 112 -36.83 35.23 26.39
CA GLU A 112 -37.22 36.64 26.38
C GLU A 112 -38.47 36.88 25.50
N GLU A 113 -38.49 36.29 24.30
CA GLU A 113 -39.63 36.36 23.36
C GLU A 113 -40.91 35.80 23.98
N ARG A 114 -40.82 34.63 24.63
CA ARG A 114 -41.95 34.00 25.32
C ARG A 114 -42.44 34.80 26.52
N GLU A 115 -41.52 35.39 27.30
CA GLU A 115 -41.88 36.23 28.43
C GLU A 115 -42.61 37.49 28.00
N LEU A 116 -42.14 38.15 26.93
CA LEU A 116 -42.80 39.33 26.37
C LEU A 116 -44.18 38.97 25.79
N ASN A 117 -44.29 37.86 25.07
CA ASN A 117 -45.59 37.38 24.57
C ASN A 117 -46.57 37.08 25.73
N SER A 118 -46.09 36.42 26.79
CA SER A 118 -46.92 36.12 27.98
C SER A 118 -47.37 37.39 28.71
N LYS A 119 -46.50 38.42 28.76
CA LYS A 119 -46.87 39.74 29.31
C LYS A 119 -47.92 40.43 28.45
N LEU A 120 -47.78 40.40 27.12
CA LEU A 120 -48.77 40.96 26.19
C LEU A 120 -50.15 40.31 26.40
N GLU A 121 -50.19 38.97 26.46
CA GLU A 121 -51.43 38.22 26.73
C GLU A 121 -52.05 38.61 28.07
N SER A 122 -51.25 38.79 29.12
CA SER A 122 -51.74 39.20 30.44
C SER A 122 -52.23 40.64 30.47
N TRP A 123 -51.51 41.56 29.84
CA TRP A 123 -51.80 43.00 29.88
C TRP A 123 -52.99 43.39 29.00
N ALA A 124 -53.33 42.58 27.99
CA ALA A 124 -54.54 42.74 27.19
C ALA A 124 -55.83 42.75 28.03
N TYR A 125 -55.81 42.17 29.25
CA TYR A 125 -56.94 42.19 30.20
C TYR A 125 -56.94 43.41 31.14
N LYS A 126 -55.86 44.20 31.18
CA LYS A 126 -55.67 45.32 32.12
C LYS A 126 -55.64 46.69 31.47
N TYR A 127 -55.18 46.80 30.23
CA TYR A 127 -55.01 48.06 29.52
C TYR A 127 -55.80 48.06 28.20
N ALA A 128 -56.19 49.24 27.72
CA ALA A 128 -56.75 49.38 26.38
C ALA A 128 -55.67 49.11 25.33
N ASN A 129 -56.04 48.50 24.19
CA ASN A 129 -55.08 48.10 23.15
C ASN A 129 -54.28 49.27 22.56
N ASP A 130 -54.82 50.49 22.63
CA ASP A 130 -54.19 51.72 22.13
C ASP A 130 -53.39 52.48 23.20
N SER A 131 -53.31 51.95 24.42
CA SER A 131 -52.55 52.55 25.52
C SER A 131 -51.05 52.60 25.19
N ILE A 132 -50.36 53.55 25.80
CA ILE A 132 -48.92 53.75 25.60
C ILE A 132 -48.15 52.52 26.07
N GLU A 133 -48.59 51.89 27.16
CA GLU A 133 -48.00 50.70 27.75
C GLU A 133 -48.08 49.48 26.80
N ILE A 134 -49.24 49.25 26.18
CA ILE A 134 -49.42 48.16 25.22
C ILE A 134 -48.61 48.40 23.94
N LYS A 135 -48.53 49.65 23.47
CA LYS A 135 -47.71 50.00 22.30
C LYS A 135 -46.22 49.76 22.54
N GLN A 136 -45.68 50.21 23.67
CA GLN A 136 -44.27 50.01 24.03
C GLN A 136 -43.92 48.52 24.14
N LEU A 137 -44.77 47.73 24.80
CA LEU A 137 -44.54 46.30 24.97
C LEU A 137 -44.61 45.52 23.65
N ASN A 138 -45.49 45.93 22.72
CA ASN A 138 -45.53 45.36 21.37
C ASN A 138 -44.28 45.68 20.55
N ASP A 139 -43.75 46.90 20.65
CA ASP A 139 -42.51 47.29 19.98
C ASP A 139 -41.31 46.48 20.50
N GLU A 140 -41.20 46.30 21.81
CA GLU A 140 -40.20 45.44 22.44
C GLU A 140 -40.30 43.98 21.96
N TYR A 141 -41.52 43.43 21.96
CA TYR A 141 -41.79 42.08 21.48
C TYR A 141 -41.38 41.90 20.01
N GLU A 142 -41.77 42.81 19.12
CA GLU A 142 -41.44 42.71 17.70
C GLU A 142 -39.92 42.86 17.42
N ILE A 143 -39.20 43.65 18.23
CA ILE A 143 -37.72 43.71 18.17
C ILE A 143 -37.12 42.36 18.55
N VAL A 144 -37.53 41.79 19.69
CA VAL A 144 -37.01 40.51 20.18
C VAL A 144 -37.37 39.35 19.23
N LYS A 145 -38.59 39.35 18.68
CA LYS A 145 -39.04 38.37 17.69
C LYS A 145 -38.24 38.42 16.39
N LYS A 146 -37.91 39.61 15.88
CA LYS A 146 -37.02 39.77 14.71
C LYS A 146 -35.62 39.23 15.01
N LYS A 147 -35.08 39.54 16.19
CA LYS A 147 -33.81 39.02 16.66
C LYS A 147 -33.84 37.49 16.75
N TYR A 148 -34.88 36.91 17.36
CA TYR A 148 -35.08 35.47 17.45
C TYR A 148 -35.07 34.79 16.08
N ASN A 149 -35.84 35.30 15.11
CA ASN A 149 -35.91 34.74 13.76
C ASN A 149 -34.55 34.76 13.05
N ASN A 150 -33.78 35.85 13.21
CA ASN A 150 -32.42 35.94 12.65
C ASN A 150 -31.49 34.90 13.27
N GLU A 151 -31.49 34.81 14.59
CA GLU A 151 -30.67 33.85 15.35
C GLU A 151 -31.05 32.40 15.05
N GLN A 152 -32.34 32.13 14.79
CA GLN A 152 -32.82 30.81 14.36
C GLN A 152 -32.22 30.41 13.01
N ASN A 153 -32.12 31.34 12.06
CA ASN A 153 -31.52 31.10 10.76
C ASN A 153 -30.01 30.82 10.87
N ILE A 154 -29.30 31.60 11.69
CA ILE A 154 -27.86 31.40 11.93
C ILE A 154 -27.63 30.05 12.63
N SER A 155 -28.39 29.74 13.69
CA SER A 155 -28.30 28.46 14.39
C SER A 155 -28.57 27.28 13.45
N SER A 156 -29.55 27.39 12.56
CA SER A 156 -29.86 26.38 11.54
C SER A 156 -28.70 26.18 10.56
N SER A 157 -28.08 27.28 10.10
CA SER A 157 -26.89 27.21 9.23
C SER A 157 -25.70 26.54 9.92
N LEU A 158 -25.47 26.85 11.20
CA LEU A 158 -24.38 26.24 11.99
C LEU A 158 -24.62 24.75 12.22
N TYR A 159 -25.87 24.35 12.52
CA TYR A 159 -26.25 22.95 12.63
C TYR A 159 -25.99 22.19 11.33
N GLN A 160 -26.42 22.72 10.18
CA GLN A 160 -26.19 22.12 8.87
C GLN A 160 -24.70 21.96 8.56
N LYS A 161 -23.87 22.96 8.91
CA LYS A 161 -22.41 22.90 8.74
C LYS A 161 -21.81 21.76 9.57
N TRP A 162 -22.19 21.63 10.84
CA TRP A 162 -21.75 20.54 11.71
C TRP A 162 -22.18 19.17 11.18
N GLU A 163 -23.45 19.00 10.83
CA GLU A 163 -23.99 17.75 10.26
C GLU A 163 -23.30 17.37 8.96
N SER A 164 -23.06 18.34 8.05
CA SER A 164 -22.35 18.10 6.81
C SER A 164 -20.91 17.64 7.05
N LYS A 165 -20.22 18.25 8.03
CA LYS A 165 -18.86 17.82 8.43
C LYS A 165 -18.88 16.38 8.95
N LYS A 166 -19.83 16.04 9.81
CA LYS A 166 -19.98 14.68 10.37
C LYS A 166 -20.28 13.65 9.28
N ARG A 167 -21.21 13.96 8.36
CA ARG A 167 -21.53 13.10 7.19
C ARG A 167 -20.34 12.89 6.28
N GLY A 168 -19.57 13.95 6.01
CA GLY A 168 -18.35 13.89 5.21
C GLY A 168 -17.24 13.02 5.80
N LEU A 169 -17.31 12.70 7.09
CA LEU A 169 -16.37 11.82 7.80
C LEU A 169 -16.92 10.39 8.01
N SER A 170 -18.18 10.14 7.64
CA SER A 170 -18.83 8.85 7.88
C SER A 170 -18.15 7.68 7.16
N TYR A 171 -17.46 7.95 6.04
CA TYR A 171 -16.67 6.95 5.32
C TYR A 171 -15.59 6.29 6.19
N LEU A 172 -15.10 6.96 7.24
CA LEU A 172 -14.10 6.40 8.16
C LEU A 172 -14.63 5.13 8.86
N LEU A 173 -15.94 5.01 9.04
CA LEU A 173 -16.59 3.84 9.65
C LEU A 173 -16.53 2.59 8.77
N ASN A 174 -16.21 2.74 7.48
CA ASN A 174 -16.15 1.62 6.53
C ASN A 174 -14.82 0.86 6.59
N ILE A 175 -13.86 1.28 7.43
CA ILE A 175 -12.59 0.57 7.54
C ILE A 175 -12.83 -0.82 8.13
N ASN A 176 -12.27 -1.84 7.48
CA ASN A 176 -12.44 -3.23 7.87
C ASN A 176 -11.08 -3.89 8.11
N PRO A 177 -10.56 -3.90 9.36
CA PRO A 177 -9.27 -4.50 9.67
C PRO A 177 -9.15 -5.98 9.29
N ILE A 178 -10.27 -6.72 9.32
CA ILE A 178 -10.32 -8.14 8.96
C ILE A 178 -10.09 -8.33 7.47
N GLU A 179 -10.72 -7.51 6.64
CA GLU A 179 -10.56 -7.54 5.19
C GLU A 179 -9.13 -7.21 4.77
N ILE A 180 -8.53 -6.16 5.36
CA ILE A 180 -7.12 -5.81 5.12
C ILE A 180 -6.20 -6.99 5.52
N THR A 181 -6.49 -7.63 6.65
CA THR A 181 -5.73 -8.82 7.11
C THR A 181 -5.82 -9.97 6.10
N ASN A 182 -7.01 -10.20 5.51
CA ASN A 182 -7.22 -11.23 4.51
C ASN A 182 -6.46 -10.93 3.20
N GLN A 183 -6.51 -9.69 2.73
CA GLN A 183 -5.73 -9.24 1.57
C GLN A 183 -4.22 -9.42 1.82
N ILE A 184 -3.72 -9.11 3.03
CA ILE A 184 -2.32 -9.38 3.37
C ILE A 184 -2.01 -10.88 3.34
N ASN A 185 -2.92 -11.75 3.81
CA ASN A 185 -2.70 -13.20 3.74
C ASN A 185 -2.57 -13.70 2.28
N GLU A 186 -3.32 -13.12 1.34
CA GLU A 186 -3.18 -13.42 -0.09
C GLU A 186 -1.79 -13.03 -0.60
N ILE A 187 -1.29 -11.84 -0.22
CA ILE A 187 0.07 -11.40 -0.54
C ILE A 187 1.13 -12.30 0.09
N GLU A 188 0.98 -12.69 1.35
CA GLU A 188 1.89 -13.64 2.00
C GLU A 188 1.92 -14.98 1.25
N ASN A 189 0.77 -15.48 0.79
CA ASN A 189 0.72 -16.70 -0.02
C ASN A 189 1.42 -16.54 -1.38
N GLN A 190 1.32 -15.37 -2.00
CA GLN A 190 2.06 -15.07 -3.24
C GLN A 190 3.57 -14.99 -2.98
N LEU A 191 3.98 -14.35 -1.88
CA LEU A 191 5.38 -14.28 -1.44
C LEU A 191 5.94 -15.67 -1.09
N LEU A 192 5.17 -16.54 -0.44
CA LEU A 192 5.58 -17.91 -0.14
C LEU A 192 5.86 -18.75 -1.40
N ARG A 193 5.25 -18.40 -2.53
CA ARG A 193 5.57 -19.04 -3.83
C ARG A 193 6.91 -18.56 -4.41
N LEU A 194 7.52 -17.51 -3.85
CA LEU A 194 8.82 -16.96 -4.23
C LEU A 194 9.97 -17.54 -3.38
N ASP A 195 9.91 -18.83 -3.04
CA ASP A 195 10.81 -19.55 -2.11
C ASP A 195 12.33 -19.41 -2.41
N HIS A 196 12.72 -19.02 -3.62
CA HIS A 196 14.11 -18.94 -4.09
C HIS A 196 15.07 -18.02 -3.30
N PHE A 197 14.60 -16.91 -2.73
CA PHE A 197 15.49 -15.92 -2.08
C PHE A 197 15.95 -16.30 -0.67
N GLU A 198 15.25 -17.21 0.01
CA GLU A 198 15.56 -17.49 1.41
C GLU A 198 16.66 -18.55 1.58
N LYS A 199 17.02 -19.32 0.54
CA LYS A 199 17.80 -20.56 0.72
C LYS A 199 18.92 -20.86 -0.28
N TYR A 200 18.94 -20.29 -1.49
CA TYR A 200 19.77 -20.85 -2.57
C TYR A 200 20.57 -19.85 -3.42
N SER A 201 20.09 -18.61 -3.61
CA SER A 201 20.79 -17.59 -4.40
C SER A 201 22.25 -17.37 -3.95
N GLU A 202 22.48 -17.19 -2.64
CA GLU A 202 23.82 -16.95 -2.07
C GLU A 202 24.75 -18.17 -2.06
N LYS A 203 24.22 -19.40 -2.25
CA LYS A 203 25.05 -20.63 -2.26
C LYS A 203 25.61 -20.96 -3.64
N LEU A 204 24.96 -20.45 -4.68
CA LEU A 204 25.32 -20.75 -6.07
C LEU A 204 25.88 -19.53 -6.79
N LEU A 205 25.29 -18.35 -6.60
CA LEU A 205 25.61 -17.14 -7.35
C LEU A 205 26.47 -16.19 -6.53
N LYS A 206 27.35 -15.45 -7.20
CA LYS A 206 28.11 -14.34 -6.59
C LYS A 206 27.17 -13.26 -6.05
N GLU A 207 26.05 -13.03 -6.72
CA GLU A 207 25.01 -12.08 -6.32
C GLU A 207 23.62 -12.59 -6.75
N GLU A 208 22.58 -12.37 -5.93
CA GLU A 208 21.25 -12.94 -6.17
C GLU A 208 20.57 -12.44 -7.45
N ARG A 209 20.78 -11.17 -7.79
CA ARG A 209 20.22 -10.56 -9.01
C ARG A 209 20.72 -11.22 -10.30
N LEU A 210 21.79 -12.02 -10.24
CA LEU A 210 22.35 -12.67 -11.43
C LEU A 210 21.39 -13.69 -12.04
N VAL A 211 20.43 -14.21 -11.27
CA VAL A 211 19.33 -15.05 -11.78
C VAL A 211 18.55 -14.34 -12.89
N TYR A 212 18.31 -13.03 -12.75
CA TYR A 212 17.66 -12.22 -13.77
C TYR A 212 18.43 -12.20 -15.09
N PHE A 213 19.74 -12.00 -15.04
CA PHE A 213 20.57 -12.00 -16.24
C PHE A 213 20.69 -13.40 -16.85
N ILE A 214 20.71 -14.46 -16.02
CA ILE A 214 20.69 -15.85 -16.50
C ILE A 214 19.35 -16.16 -17.21
N HIS A 215 18.23 -15.75 -16.63
CA HIS A 215 16.91 -15.86 -17.26
C HIS A 215 16.90 -15.12 -18.60
N LYS A 216 17.42 -13.89 -18.63
CA LYS A 216 17.52 -13.09 -19.85
C LYS A 216 18.29 -13.83 -20.95
N ILE A 217 19.46 -14.38 -20.60
CA ILE A 217 20.30 -15.14 -21.53
C ILE A 217 19.56 -16.37 -22.06
N PHE A 218 18.92 -17.17 -21.21
CA PHE A 218 18.31 -18.43 -21.66
C PHE A 218 16.94 -18.22 -22.34
N VAL A 219 16.06 -17.42 -21.73
CA VAL A 219 14.66 -17.27 -22.14
C VAL A 219 14.49 -16.16 -23.19
N GLU A 220 15.02 -14.95 -22.95
CA GLU A 220 14.80 -13.83 -23.87
C GLU A 220 15.57 -14.00 -25.18
N LEU A 221 16.78 -14.59 -25.13
CA LEU A 221 17.55 -14.92 -26.35
C LEU A 221 17.06 -16.21 -27.03
N LYS A 222 15.96 -16.81 -26.56
CA LYS A 222 15.33 -18.02 -27.12
C LYS A 222 16.34 -19.17 -27.27
N LEU A 223 17.15 -19.38 -26.23
CA LEU A 223 18.02 -20.55 -26.12
C LEU A 223 17.22 -21.76 -25.60
N ILE A 224 16.24 -21.50 -24.74
CA ILE A 224 15.26 -22.47 -24.26
C ILE A 224 13.84 -22.01 -24.60
N LYS A 225 12.88 -22.92 -24.53
CA LYS A 225 11.45 -22.61 -24.65
C LYS A 225 11.04 -21.65 -23.53
N HIS A 226 10.07 -20.80 -23.85
CA HIS A 226 9.58 -19.80 -22.91
C HIS A 226 9.05 -20.46 -21.62
N ILE A 227 9.53 -19.95 -20.49
CA ILE A 227 9.12 -20.32 -19.14
C ILE A 227 9.02 -19.03 -18.33
N GLY A 228 8.06 -18.95 -17.40
CA GLY A 228 7.92 -17.77 -16.55
C GLY A 228 9.12 -17.61 -15.62
N TYR A 229 9.53 -16.37 -15.35
CA TYR A 229 10.71 -16.06 -14.54
C TYR A 229 10.75 -16.80 -13.19
N VAL A 230 9.63 -16.85 -12.47
CA VAL A 230 9.53 -17.51 -11.17
C VAL A 230 9.82 -19.01 -11.30
N GLU A 231 9.22 -19.66 -12.29
CA GLU A 231 9.39 -21.09 -12.54
C GLU A 231 10.83 -21.40 -13.00
N PHE A 232 11.39 -20.57 -13.88
CA PHE A 232 12.80 -20.68 -14.30
C PHE A 232 13.75 -20.58 -13.10
N SER A 233 13.54 -19.57 -12.24
CA SER A 233 14.37 -19.33 -11.07
C SER A 233 14.32 -20.49 -10.09
N ASN A 234 13.14 -21.08 -9.90
CA ASN A 234 12.96 -22.27 -9.05
C ASN A 234 13.76 -23.45 -9.59
N GLN A 235 13.68 -23.73 -10.90
CA GLN A 235 14.38 -24.86 -11.49
C GLN A 235 15.91 -24.67 -11.52
N LEU A 236 16.39 -23.43 -11.65
CA LEU A 236 17.83 -23.14 -11.63
C LEU A 236 18.45 -23.23 -10.23
N LEU A 237 17.70 -22.83 -9.20
CA LEU A 237 18.21 -22.67 -7.83
C LEU A 237 17.88 -23.83 -6.89
N GLU A 238 16.81 -24.59 -7.14
CA GLU A 238 16.50 -25.77 -6.36
C GLU A 238 17.28 -27.01 -6.85
N SER A 239 17.62 -27.92 -5.94
CA SER A 239 18.15 -29.25 -6.28
C SER A 239 17.06 -30.20 -6.80
N LYS A 240 16.12 -29.70 -7.61
CA LYS A 240 14.99 -30.45 -8.16
C LYS A 240 15.15 -30.71 -9.66
N ILE A 241 14.24 -31.50 -10.22
CA ILE A 241 14.21 -31.90 -11.63
C ILE A 241 14.02 -30.64 -12.50
N MET A 242 15.03 -30.27 -13.27
CA MET A 242 14.93 -29.23 -14.30
C MET A 242 14.07 -29.73 -15.47
N THR A 243 13.18 -28.88 -16.00
CA THR A 243 12.32 -29.16 -17.17
C THR A 243 12.46 -28.11 -18.28
N LEU A 244 13.55 -27.32 -18.25
CA LEU A 244 13.94 -26.39 -19.30
C LEU A 244 14.21 -27.11 -20.64
N GLU A 245 13.33 -26.90 -21.62
CA GLU A 245 13.51 -27.48 -22.95
C GLU A 245 14.35 -26.58 -23.84
N LYS A 246 15.47 -27.08 -24.38
CA LYS A 246 16.29 -26.32 -25.34
C LYS A 246 15.60 -26.11 -26.69
N GLU A 247 15.84 -24.95 -27.29
CA GLU A 247 15.45 -24.66 -28.67
C GLU A 247 16.32 -25.42 -29.68
N GLN A 248 15.75 -25.78 -30.83
CA GLN A 248 16.47 -26.57 -31.84
C GLN A 248 17.70 -25.82 -32.38
N LYS A 249 18.81 -26.54 -32.57
CA LYS A 249 20.08 -26.01 -33.11
C LYS A 249 20.74 -24.92 -32.25
N LYS A 250 20.41 -24.81 -30.96
CA LYS A 250 21.02 -23.84 -30.04
C LYS A 250 22.16 -24.37 -29.17
N ASP A 251 22.52 -25.65 -29.29
CA ASP A 251 23.57 -26.31 -28.48
C ASP A 251 24.87 -25.50 -28.35
N ARG A 252 25.34 -24.87 -29.43
CA ARG A 252 26.56 -24.04 -29.40
C ARG A 252 26.37 -22.78 -28.56
N ASN A 253 25.28 -22.05 -28.74
CA ASN A 253 25.02 -20.82 -27.96
C ASN A 253 24.69 -21.15 -26.50
N ILE A 254 23.99 -22.25 -26.23
CA ILE A 254 23.77 -22.76 -24.86
C ILE A 254 25.11 -23.11 -24.21
N ALA A 255 25.99 -23.81 -24.92
CA ALA A 255 27.33 -24.15 -24.40
C ALA A 255 28.13 -22.89 -24.04
N TYR A 256 28.14 -21.91 -24.93
CA TYR A 256 28.79 -20.62 -24.73
C TYR A 256 28.20 -19.88 -23.51
N ALA A 257 26.87 -19.78 -23.43
CA ALA A 257 26.17 -19.17 -22.29
C ALA A 257 26.54 -19.83 -20.96
N ILE A 258 26.50 -21.17 -20.89
CA ILE A 258 26.89 -21.92 -19.68
C ILE A 258 28.33 -21.58 -19.28
N ASN A 259 29.26 -21.54 -20.25
CA ASN A 259 30.65 -21.21 -19.94
C ASN A 259 30.80 -19.79 -19.39
N CYS A 260 30.18 -18.80 -20.03
CA CYS A 260 30.23 -17.41 -19.60
C CYS A 260 29.59 -17.22 -18.22
N ILE A 261 28.40 -17.79 -17.99
CA ILE A 261 27.69 -17.73 -16.71
C ILE A 261 28.49 -18.40 -15.59
N ALA A 262 29.07 -19.58 -15.83
CA ALA A 262 29.86 -20.29 -14.84
C ALA A 262 31.09 -19.49 -14.37
N ASN A 263 31.77 -18.81 -15.30
CA ASN A 263 32.95 -18.02 -14.99
C ASN A 263 32.59 -16.71 -14.28
N GLU A 264 31.49 -16.09 -14.69
CA GLU A 264 31.19 -14.71 -14.31
C GLU A 264 30.18 -14.60 -13.17
N PHE A 265 29.14 -15.43 -13.15
CA PHE A 265 28.02 -15.27 -12.23
C PHE A 265 27.99 -16.29 -11.09
N ILE A 266 28.49 -17.51 -11.33
CA ILE A 266 28.50 -18.59 -10.34
C ILE A 266 29.69 -18.43 -9.39
N LEU A 267 29.52 -18.80 -8.12
CA LEU A 267 30.62 -18.81 -7.14
C LEU A 267 31.77 -19.74 -7.61
N PRO A 268 33.04 -19.34 -7.46
CA PRO A 268 34.17 -20.12 -7.95
C PRO A 268 34.18 -21.59 -7.47
N GLU A 269 33.80 -21.83 -6.22
CA GLU A 269 33.71 -23.15 -5.61
C GLU A 269 32.62 -24.05 -6.21
N SER A 270 31.59 -23.46 -6.83
CA SER A 270 30.43 -24.14 -7.40
C SER A 270 30.46 -24.20 -8.94
N ALA A 271 31.28 -23.36 -9.59
CA ALA A 271 31.30 -23.16 -11.03
C ALA A 271 31.50 -24.45 -11.83
N THR A 272 32.46 -25.30 -11.43
CA THR A 272 32.77 -26.55 -12.16
C THR A 272 31.61 -27.54 -12.11
N ASN A 273 31.01 -27.74 -10.93
CA ASN A 273 29.89 -28.67 -10.78
C ASN A 273 28.65 -28.14 -11.51
N TRP A 274 28.35 -26.85 -11.37
CA TRP A 274 27.23 -26.24 -12.07
C TRP A 274 27.38 -26.34 -13.60
N LYS A 275 28.58 -26.08 -14.13
CA LYS A 275 28.88 -26.22 -15.57
C LYS A 275 28.58 -27.64 -16.04
N LYS A 276 29.04 -28.64 -15.28
CA LYS A 276 28.81 -30.06 -15.58
C LYS A 276 27.32 -30.40 -15.56
N ASP A 277 26.61 -30.04 -14.50
CA ASP A 277 25.19 -30.34 -14.33
C ASP A 277 24.36 -29.75 -15.46
N MET A 278 24.64 -28.51 -15.88
CA MET A 278 23.94 -27.84 -16.98
C MET A 278 24.26 -28.46 -18.35
N VAL A 279 25.50 -28.87 -18.58
CA VAL A 279 25.93 -29.53 -19.83
C VAL A 279 25.28 -30.90 -19.97
N ASP A 280 25.29 -31.68 -18.88
CA ASP A 280 24.67 -32.99 -18.81
C ASP A 280 23.15 -32.87 -19.00
N TYR A 281 22.53 -31.88 -18.35
CA TYR A 281 21.10 -31.60 -18.45
C TYR A 281 20.66 -31.27 -19.89
N PHE A 282 21.35 -30.37 -20.58
CA PHE A 282 21.01 -30.00 -21.96
C PHE A 282 21.56 -30.97 -23.02
N GLU A 283 22.20 -32.06 -22.59
CA GLU A 283 22.81 -33.09 -23.45
C GLU A 283 23.80 -32.49 -24.49
N ILE A 284 24.65 -31.55 -24.06
CA ILE A 284 25.55 -30.84 -25.00
C ILE A 284 26.78 -31.70 -25.30
N LYS A 285 26.82 -32.27 -26.51
CA LYS A 285 28.00 -32.98 -27.02
C LYS A 285 29.13 -32.02 -27.42
N ASP A 286 30.38 -32.46 -27.32
CA ASP A 286 31.59 -31.70 -27.71
C ASP A 286 31.69 -30.31 -27.04
N PHE A 287 31.31 -30.22 -25.76
CA PHE A 287 31.22 -28.95 -25.04
C PHE A 287 32.50 -28.09 -25.15
N GLU A 288 33.69 -28.65 -24.91
CA GLU A 288 34.97 -27.92 -24.99
C GLU A 288 35.25 -27.29 -26.37
N LYS A 289 34.70 -27.85 -27.45
CA LYS A 289 34.85 -27.28 -28.81
C LYS A 289 33.87 -26.12 -29.08
N LYS A 290 32.82 -25.97 -28.26
CA LYS A 290 31.72 -25.03 -28.46
C LYS A 290 31.82 -23.77 -27.60
N ILE A 291 32.67 -23.77 -26.56
CA ILE A 291 32.72 -22.71 -25.53
C ILE A 291 33.62 -21.51 -25.87
N ASN A 292 34.53 -21.63 -26.84
CA ASN A 292 35.51 -20.58 -27.15
C ASN A 292 35.47 -20.21 -28.64
N PRO A 293 34.41 -19.53 -29.11
CA PRO A 293 34.47 -18.90 -30.42
C PRO A 293 35.55 -17.80 -30.41
N SER A 294 36.42 -17.76 -31.41
CA SER A 294 37.25 -16.59 -31.66
C SER A 294 36.38 -15.36 -31.88
N GLU A 295 36.88 -14.16 -31.60
CA GLU A 295 36.11 -12.91 -31.79
C GLU A 295 35.50 -12.78 -33.19
N GLU A 296 36.25 -13.23 -34.21
CA GLU A 296 35.80 -13.25 -35.62
C GLU A 296 34.66 -14.26 -35.88
N ASN A 297 34.46 -15.25 -35.00
CA ASN A 297 33.49 -16.34 -35.11
C ASN A 297 32.29 -16.23 -34.13
N LYS A 298 32.18 -15.11 -33.39
CA LYS A 298 31.00 -14.80 -32.56
C LYS A 298 29.82 -14.38 -33.44
N ASN A 299 28.71 -15.11 -33.32
CA ASN A 299 27.46 -14.71 -33.94
C ASN A 299 26.75 -13.63 -33.10
N GLU A 300 25.65 -13.10 -33.61
CA GLU A 300 24.88 -12.03 -32.95
C GLU A 300 24.44 -12.42 -31.54
N ILE A 301 23.99 -13.66 -31.35
CA ILE A 301 23.56 -14.18 -30.04
C ILE A 301 24.74 -14.25 -29.06
N ASP A 302 25.94 -14.63 -29.51
CA ASP A 302 27.12 -14.64 -28.62
C ASP A 302 27.46 -13.23 -28.15
N LYS A 303 27.32 -12.23 -29.02
CA LYS A 303 27.53 -10.81 -28.66
C LYS A 303 26.45 -10.32 -27.69
N GLU A 304 25.18 -10.67 -27.91
CA GLU A 304 24.10 -10.37 -26.97
C GLU A 304 24.32 -11.00 -25.59
N ILE A 305 24.85 -12.23 -25.54
CA ILE A 305 25.27 -12.86 -24.29
C ILE A 305 26.37 -12.02 -23.63
N ASP A 306 27.43 -11.66 -24.35
CA ASP A 306 28.53 -10.85 -23.82
C ASP A 306 28.05 -9.48 -23.29
N ASP A 307 27.11 -8.85 -24.00
CA ASP A 307 26.51 -7.58 -23.61
C ASP A 307 25.70 -7.72 -22.31
N ILE A 308 24.91 -8.79 -22.17
CA ILE A 308 24.16 -9.07 -20.93
C ILE A 308 25.12 -9.35 -19.77
N ILE A 309 26.18 -10.14 -19.99
CA ILE A 309 27.24 -10.40 -18.99
C ILE A 309 27.90 -9.08 -18.56
N SER A 310 28.25 -8.22 -19.53
CA SER A 310 28.89 -6.93 -19.27
C SER A 310 27.98 -5.96 -18.52
N LEU A 311 26.70 -5.92 -18.88
CA LEU A 311 25.68 -5.13 -18.20
C LEU A 311 25.52 -5.58 -16.73
N ALA A 312 25.49 -6.89 -16.48
CA ALA A 312 25.43 -7.43 -15.12
C ALA A 312 26.63 -6.98 -14.28
N LYS A 313 27.85 -7.02 -14.86
CA LYS A 313 29.10 -6.58 -14.22
C LYS A 313 29.12 -5.08 -13.91
N MET A 314 28.68 -4.22 -14.84
CA MET A 314 28.69 -2.77 -14.63
C MET A 314 27.79 -2.34 -13.48
N ASN A 315 26.68 -3.05 -13.26
CA ASN A 315 25.76 -2.73 -12.19
C ASN A 315 26.23 -3.21 -10.80
N SER A 316 27.42 -3.83 -10.67
CA SER A 316 27.94 -4.45 -9.42
C SER A 316 28.59 -3.50 -8.43
N PHE A 317 28.72 -2.22 -8.77
CA PHE A 317 29.26 -1.18 -7.88
C PHE A 317 28.14 -0.45 -7.16
#